data_AF-A0A3D1KHA6-F1
#
_entry.id   AF-A0A3D1KHA6-F1
#
_cell.length_a   1.000
_cell.length_b   1.000
_cell.length_c   1.000
_cell.angle_alpha   90.00
_cell.angle_beta   90.00
_cell.angle_gamma   90.00
#
_symmetry.space_group_name_H-M   'P 1'
#
loop_
_entity.id
_entity.type
_entity.pdbx_description
1 polymer ?
#
loop_
_entity_poly.entity_id
_entity_poly.type
_entity_poly.pdbx_seq_one_letter_code
_entity_poly.pdbx_strand_id
1 'polypeptide(L)'
;PEVKEAREAFFKQPLFEARELWDRYLFDGDKETAFSISFRHGDARMNGESSFCMDLGELTTMDQLVVESFDEFSITPLKTAEGVTAQFSADLVNWKYVKFIGGKRMVIDTKGIGEFRYFRFNPCPFRLTEVAGYKDGKKLDRSKWRASNLFRTYGNAGCNAVAAWKGKFRIDEAAVGAYLCVAVNGYHGQEGAWAALKIDGRYVGCPDRAPSFTANPWEYRTANSDRNYTYYIPVTSDMIGKDIEAWTLSFEGKELKPEVWLTAYPIPFKKKSLVLG
;
A
#
# COMPACT_ATOMS: atom_id res chain seq x y z
N PRO A 1 17.40 1.49 24.23
CA PRO A 1 18.41 1.71 23.17
C PRO A 1 18.72 0.43 22.38
N GLU A 2 18.80 -0.66 23.12
CA GLU A 2 19.03 -2.06 22.74
C GLU A 2 18.04 -2.56 21.69
N VAL A 3 16.74 -2.21 21.80
CA VAL A 3 15.73 -2.61 20.80
C VAL A 3 16.00 -1.96 19.43
N LYS A 4 16.45 -0.69 19.43
CA LYS A 4 16.78 0.01 18.19
C LYS A 4 18.05 -0.58 17.57
N GLU A 5 19.08 -0.80 18.37
CA GLU A 5 20.33 -1.43 17.94
C GLU A 5 20.11 -2.84 17.40
N ALA A 6 19.30 -3.66 18.06
CA ALA A 6 18.95 -5.00 17.58
C ALA A 6 18.22 -4.96 16.23
N ARG A 7 17.28 -4.02 16.05
CA ARG A 7 16.60 -3.82 14.76
C ARG A 7 17.58 -3.39 13.67
N GLU A 8 18.45 -2.43 13.96
CA GLU A 8 19.46 -1.97 13.02
C GLU A 8 20.45 -3.09 12.65
N ALA A 9 20.89 -3.87 13.63
CA ALA A 9 21.77 -5.02 13.40
C ALA A 9 21.09 -6.07 12.52
N PHE A 10 19.79 -6.33 12.71
CA PHE A 10 19.03 -7.25 11.87
C PHE A 10 18.91 -6.77 10.42
N PHE A 11 18.53 -5.51 10.20
CA PHE A 11 18.34 -4.96 8.84
C PHE A 11 19.65 -4.75 8.07
N LYS A 12 20.80 -4.74 8.76
CA LYS A 12 22.14 -4.66 8.14
C LYS A 12 22.76 -6.02 7.84
N GLN A 13 22.06 -7.13 8.07
CA GLN A 13 22.59 -8.45 7.73
C GLN A 13 22.63 -8.61 6.21
N PRO A 14 23.74 -9.12 5.62
CA PRO A 14 23.82 -9.37 4.18
C PRO A 14 22.70 -10.28 3.66
N LEU A 15 22.24 -11.22 4.49
CA LEU A 15 21.11 -12.07 4.13
C LEU A 15 19.79 -11.29 4.04
N PHE A 16 19.59 -10.25 4.85
CA PHE A 16 18.39 -9.40 4.79
C PHE A 16 18.30 -8.68 3.44
N GLU A 17 19.41 -8.08 3.03
CA GLU A 17 19.56 -7.43 1.73
C GLU A 17 19.37 -8.41 0.56
N ALA A 18 20.02 -9.57 0.61
CA ALA A 18 19.91 -10.60 -0.43
C ALA A 18 18.50 -11.20 -0.59
N ARG A 19 17.55 -10.93 0.33
CA ARG A 19 16.15 -11.33 0.15
C ARG A 19 15.31 -10.31 -0.61
N GLU A 20 15.78 -9.08 -0.77
CA GLU A 20 15.14 -8.06 -1.62
C GLU A 20 13.69 -7.74 -1.21
N LEU A 21 13.38 -7.85 0.08
CA LEU A 21 12.00 -7.78 0.59
C LEU A 21 11.58 -6.36 0.98
N TRP A 22 12.52 -5.45 1.10
CA TRP A 22 12.29 -4.13 1.65
C TRP A 22 12.28 -3.08 0.54
N ASP A 23 11.18 -2.34 0.43
CA ASP A 23 11.00 -1.29 -0.58
C ASP A 23 12.07 -0.19 -0.50
N ARG A 24 12.76 -0.07 0.65
CA ARG A 24 13.86 0.89 0.86
C ARG A 24 15.03 0.74 -0.08
N TYR A 25 15.26 -0.47 -0.59
CA TYR A 25 16.31 -0.72 -1.57
C TYR A 25 16.06 0.01 -2.89
N LEU A 26 14.81 0.40 -3.20
CA LEU A 26 14.53 1.24 -4.38
C LEU A 26 14.97 2.70 -4.26
N PHE A 27 15.37 3.12 -3.07
CA PHE A 27 15.56 4.54 -2.75
C PHE A 27 16.90 4.85 -2.07
N ASP A 28 17.74 3.83 -1.84
CA ASP A 28 19.02 3.95 -1.14
C ASP A 28 20.15 4.48 -2.05
N GLY A 29 19.97 4.43 -3.38
CA GLY A 29 20.97 4.86 -4.35
C GLY A 29 22.04 3.81 -4.66
N ASP A 30 21.89 2.59 -4.14
CA ASP A 30 22.68 1.44 -4.51
C ASP A 30 22.01 0.72 -5.69
N LYS A 31 22.80 0.33 -6.69
CA LYS A 31 22.28 -0.38 -7.88
C LYS A 31 22.36 -1.89 -7.74
N GLU A 32 23.04 -2.37 -6.70
CA GLU A 32 23.21 -3.80 -6.39
C GLU A 32 22.10 -4.31 -5.45
N THR A 33 21.41 -3.42 -4.75
CA THR A 33 20.23 -3.77 -3.94
C THR A 33 18.96 -3.80 -4.81
N ALA A 34 17.94 -4.51 -4.35
CA ALA A 34 16.68 -4.60 -5.08
C ALA A 34 15.46 -4.81 -4.19
N PHE A 35 14.29 -4.52 -4.75
CA PHE A 35 13.00 -4.87 -4.21
C PHE A 35 12.27 -5.81 -5.17
N SER A 36 11.89 -6.98 -4.67
CA SER A 36 11.50 -8.11 -5.50
C SER A 36 10.23 -8.79 -5.02
N ILE A 37 9.53 -9.43 -5.94
CA ILE A 37 8.44 -10.35 -5.62
C ILE A 37 9.08 -11.66 -5.11
N SER A 38 8.75 -12.05 -3.89
CA SER A 38 9.30 -13.28 -3.31
C SER A 38 8.59 -14.51 -3.86
N PHE A 39 9.36 -15.42 -4.47
CA PHE A 39 8.87 -16.72 -4.97
C PHE A 39 9.27 -17.90 -4.08
N ARG A 40 9.91 -17.65 -2.92
CA ARG A 40 10.48 -18.68 -2.04
C ARG A 40 9.47 -19.76 -1.64
N HIS A 41 8.22 -19.36 -1.43
CA HIS A 41 7.12 -20.23 -1.00
C HIS A 41 5.98 -20.29 -2.04
N GLY A 42 6.34 -20.10 -3.31
CA GLY A 42 5.40 -19.93 -4.43
C GLY A 42 5.13 -18.46 -4.75
N ASP A 43 4.36 -18.22 -5.81
CA ASP A 43 3.92 -16.87 -6.18
C ASP A 43 2.84 -16.38 -5.22
N ALA A 44 3.14 -15.32 -4.48
CA ALA A 44 2.22 -14.73 -3.51
C ALA A 44 1.16 -13.84 -4.18
N ARG A 45 1.36 -13.45 -5.44
CA ARG A 45 0.45 -12.56 -6.16
C ARG A 45 -0.86 -13.27 -6.47
N MET A 46 -1.96 -12.59 -6.18
CA MET A 46 -3.28 -13.09 -6.55
C MET A 46 -3.38 -13.21 -8.08
N ASN A 47 -3.76 -14.39 -8.57
CA ASN A 47 -3.82 -14.71 -10.00
C ASN A 47 -2.49 -14.49 -10.77
N GLY A 48 -1.35 -14.52 -10.08
CA GLY A 48 -0.04 -14.32 -10.71
C GLY A 48 0.23 -12.91 -11.22
N GLU A 49 -0.58 -11.92 -10.82
CA GLU A 49 -0.46 -10.54 -11.28
C GLU A 49 -0.50 -9.54 -10.12
N SER A 50 0.25 -8.45 -10.28
CA SER A 50 0.25 -7.32 -9.36
C SER A 50 0.62 -6.03 -10.10
N SER A 51 0.48 -4.91 -9.42
CA SER A 51 0.92 -3.59 -9.85
C SER A 51 2.14 -3.19 -9.03
N PHE A 52 3.04 -2.45 -9.65
CA PHE A 52 3.97 -1.63 -8.90
C PHE A 52 3.22 -0.38 -8.46
N CYS A 53 3.12 -0.15 -7.16
CA CYS A 53 2.44 0.99 -6.56
C CYS A 53 3.43 1.78 -5.70
N MET A 54 3.43 3.11 -5.84
CA MET A 54 4.31 4.00 -5.10
C MET A 54 3.52 5.16 -4.47
N ASP A 55 3.86 5.48 -3.23
CA ASP A 55 3.46 6.69 -2.52
C ASP A 55 4.71 7.55 -2.29
N LEU A 56 4.73 8.77 -2.86
CA LEU A 56 5.82 9.73 -2.70
C LEU A 56 5.86 10.34 -1.29
N GLY A 57 4.82 10.15 -0.48
CA GLY A 57 4.63 10.70 0.85
C GLY A 57 4.02 12.11 0.86
N GLU A 58 4.23 12.88 -0.21
CA GLU A 58 3.68 14.22 -0.39
C GLU A 58 3.44 14.55 -1.88
N LEU A 59 2.64 15.59 -2.13
CA LEU A 59 2.44 16.11 -3.48
C LEU A 59 3.77 16.64 -4.02
N THR A 60 4.18 16.12 -5.17
CA THR A 60 5.49 16.36 -5.75
C THR A 60 5.34 16.67 -7.23
N THR A 61 6.11 17.64 -7.72
CA THR A 61 6.25 17.91 -9.16
C THR A 61 7.63 17.45 -9.62
N MET A 62 7.69 16.73 -10.75
CA MET A 62 8.94 16.29 -11.37
C MET A 62 8.78 16.27 -12.90
N ASP A 63 9.88 16.22 -13.64
CA ASP A 63 9.89 16.15 -15.10
C ASP A 63 10.07 14.72 -15.60
N GLN A 64 10.70 13.87 -14.79
CA GLN A 64 11.00 12.50 -15.16
C GLN A 64 10.94 11.59 -13.93
N LEU A 65 10.33 10.43 -14.10
CA LEU A 65 10.46 9.30 -13.19
C LEU A 65 11.21 8.18 -13.91
N VAL A 66 12.22 7.60 -13.25
CA VAL A 66 13.07 6.53 -13.78
C VAL A 66 12.92 5.31 -12.88
N VAL A 67 12.63 4.17 -13.47
CA VAL A 67 12.58 2.87 -12.78
C VAL A 67 13.63 1.96 -13.42
N GLU A 68 14.53 1.41 -12.62
CA GLU A 68 15.62 0.55 -13.06
C GLU A 68 15.46 -0.88 -12.56
N SER A 69 16.04 -1.82 -13.30
CA SER A 69 16.07 -3.26 -13.02
C SER A 69 17.37 -3.85 -13.57
N PHE A 70 17.76 -5.05 -13.12
CA PHE A 70 19.04 -5.67 -13.50
C PHE A 70 19.08 -6.10 -14.97
N ASP A 71 18.08 -6.86 -15.40
CA ASP A 71 18.09 -7.62 -16.64
C ASP A 71 16.69 -7.87 -17.20
N GLU A 72 16.62 -8.53 -18.36
CA GLU A 72 15.35 -8.85 -19.04
C GLU A 72 14.48 -9.78 -18.18
N PHE A 73 15.09 -10.71 -17.45
CA PHE A 73 14.34 -11.61 -16.58
C PHE A 73 13.70 -10.85 -15.41
N SER A 74 14.41 -9.89 -14.85
CA SER A 74 13.97 -9.06 -13.72
C SER A 74 12.78 -8.18 -14.06
N ILE A 75 12.61 -7.78 -15.33
CA ILE A 75 11.44 -7.00 -15.78
C ILE A 75 10.21 -7.85 -16.11
N THR A 76 10.32 -9.19 -16.10
CA THR A 76 9.17 -10.09 -16.30
C THR A 76 8.00 -9.68 -15.40
N PRO A 77 6.76 -9.63 -15.92
CA PRO A 77 6.32 -10.11 -17.23
C PRO A 77 6.39 -9.07 -18.36
N LEU A 78 6.95 -7.88 -18.11
CA LEU A 78 7.22 -6.91 -19.17
C LEU A 78 8.32 -7.41 -20.10
N LYS A 79 8.31 -6.90 -21.33
CA LYS A 79 9.38 -7.09 -22.30
C LYS A 79 10.04 -5.76 -22.66
N THR A 80 11.32 -5.79 -22.97
CA THR A 80 11.99 -4.64 -23.57
C THR A 80 11.27 -4.22 -24.86
N ALA A 81 11.10 -2.91 -25.04
CA ALA A 81 10.36 -2.28 -26.15
C ALA A 81 8.83 -2.45 -26.11
N GLU A 82 8.27 -3.03 -25.03
CA GLU A 82 6.82 -3.09 -24.83
C GLU A 82 6.24 -1.74 -24.41
N GLY A 83 5.07 -1.36 -24.93
CA GLY A 83 4.37 -0.17 -24.48
C GLY A 83 3.64 -0.41 -23.17
N VAL A 84 3.94 0.37 -22.14
CA VAL A 84 3.33 0.26 -20.80
C VAL A 84 2.63 1.58 -20.45
N THR A 85 1.54 1.51 -19.68
CA THR A 85 0.82 2.70 -19.21
C THR A 85 1.04 2.92 -17.72
N ALA A 86 1.67 4.05 -17.39
CA ALA A 86 1.78 4.59 -16.05
C ALA A 86 0.53 5.39 -15.68
N GLN A 87 0.16 5.34 -14.40
CA GLN A 87 -0.99 6.05 -13.84
C GLN A 87 -0.52 6.92 -12.66
N PHE A 88 -0.96 8.17 -12.63
CA PHE A 88 -0.57 9.17 -11.63
C PHE A 88 -1.80 9.78 -10.98
N SER A 89 -1.74 10.02 -9.68
CA SER A 89 -2.84 10.68 -8.96
C SER A 89 -2.34 11.54 -7.80
N ALA A 90 -3.03 12.66 -7.57
CA ALA A 90 -2.84 13.50 -6.39
C ALA A 90 -3.73 13.05 -5.21
N ASP A 91 -4.86 12.39 -5.49
CA ASP A 91 -5.98 12.23 -4.55
C ASP A 91 -6.58 10.81 -4.51
N LEU A 92 -6.02 9.86 -5.29
CA LEU A 92 -6.52 8.50 -5.52
C LEU A 92 -7.87 8.40 -6.26
N VAL A 93 -8.46 9.54 -6.65
CA VAL A 93 -9.74 9.62 -7.36
C VAL A 93 -9.50 9.90 -8.84
N ASN A 94 -8.73 10.95 -9.12
CA ASN A 94 -8.44 11.41 -10.47
C ASN A 94 -7.09 10.86 -10.91
N TRP A 95 -7.09 10.12 -12.03
CA TRP A 95 -5.91 9.47 -12.56
C TRP A 95 -5.53 10.06 -13.93
N LYS A 96 -4.26 10.41 -14.08
CA LYS A 96 -3.63 10.80 -15.35
C LYS A 96 -2.77 9.65 -15.87
N TYR A 97 -2.68 9.51 -17.19
CA TYR A 97 -2.07 8.36 -17.83
C TYR A 97 -0.93 8.79 -18.75
N VAL A 98 0.21 8.11 -18.66
CA VAL A 98 1.38 8.32 -19.53
C VAL A 98 1.83 6.98 -20.09
N LYS A 99 2.10 6.92 -21.38
CA LYS A 99 2.74 5.76 -21.99
C LYS A 99 4.25 5.88 -21.90
N PHE A 100 4.90 4.77 -21.60
CA PHE A 100 6.36 4.65 -21.61
C PHE A 100 6.76 3.30 -22.21
N ILE A 101 8.04 3.14 -22.48
CA ILE A 101 8.60 1.92 -23.04
C ILE A 101 9.21 1.07 -21.92
N GLY A 102 8.78 -0.18 -21.83
CA GLY A 102 9.32 -1.21 -20.94
C GLY A 102 10.75 -1.56 -21.30
N GLY A 103 11.54 -1.88 -20.28
CA GLY A 103 12.95 -2.24 -20.41
C GLY A 103 13.65 -2.20 -19.07
N LYS A 104 14.94 -2.55 -19.04
CA LYS A 104 15.77 -2.52 -17.82
C LYS A 104 15.87 -1.12 -17.20
N ARG A 105 15.71 -0.08 -18.02
CA ARG A 105 15.64 1.31 -17.59
C ARG A 105 14.42 1.96 -18.22
N MET A 106 13.38 2.12 -17.42
CA MET A 106 12.11 2.72 -17.82
C MET A 106 12.14 4.20 -17.52
N VAL A 107 11.97 5.02 -18.55
CA VAL A 107 11.89 6.48 -18.45
C VAL A 107 10.46 6.92 -18.68
N ILE A 108 9.90 7.62 -17.71
CA ILE A 108 8.52 8.09 -17.75
C ILE A 108 8.57 9.61 -17.73
N ASP A 109 8.09 10.23 -18.81
CA ASP A 109 7.96 11.69 -18.90
C ASP A 109 6.75 12.13 -18.09
N THR A 110 6.99 12.91 -17.04
CA THR A 110 5.94 13.41 -16.14
C THR A 110 5.65 14.88 -16.37
N LYS A 111 6.25 15.51 -17.39
CA LYS A 111 5.91 16.87 -17.80
C LYS A 111 4.44 16.95 -18.19
N GLY A 112 3.73 17.93 -17.64
CA GLY A 112 2.31 18.13 -17.87
C GLY A 112 1.37 17.31 -16.98
N ILE A 113 1.89 16.40 -16.14
CA ILE A 113 1.08 15.71 -15.13
C ILE A 113 0.68 16.65 -13.98
N GLY A 114 1.49 17.70 -13.73
CA GLY A 114 1.33 18.56 -12.56
C GLY A 114 1.84 17.87 -11.31
N GLU A 115 1.37 18.31 -10.14
CA GLU A 115 1.69 17.63 -8.89
C GLU A 115 0.96 16.29 -8.76
N PHE A 116 1.64 15.28 -8.23
CA PHE A 116 1.06 14.00 -7.88
C PHE A 116 1.73 13.43 -6.64
N ARG A 117 1.07 12.49 -5.98
CA ARG A 117 1.61 11.76 -4.83
C ARG A 117 1.68 10.26 -5.09
N TYR A 118 0.77 9.75 -5.90
CA TYR A 118 0.63 8.33 -6.16
C TYR A 118 1.02 8.02 -7.60
N PHE A 119 1.80 6.97 -7.76
CA PHE A 119 2.20 6.44 -9.05
C PHE A 119 1.97 4.93 -9.06
N ARG A 120 1.46 4.39 -10.16
CA ARG A 120 1.42 2.95 -10.37
C ARG A 120 1.52 2.57 -11.83
N PHE A 121 1.95 1.35 -12.09
CA PHE A 121 1.81 0.70 -13.39
C PHE A 121 1.67 -0.81 -13.19
N ASN A 122 1.13 -1.46 -14.21
CA ASN A 122 0.95 -2.90 -14.24
C ASN A 122 1.28 -3.45 -15.64
N PRO A 123 1.72 -4.71 -15.74
CA PRO A 123 2.07 -5.60 -14.62
C PRO A 123 3.35 -5.17 -13.88
N CYS A 124 3.48 -5.56 -12.62
CA CYS A 124 4.67 -5.32 -11.81
C CYS A 124 5.85 -6.21 -12.27
N PRO A 125 7.04 -5.63 -12.52
CA PRO A 125 8.29 -6.36 -12.66
C PRO A 125 8.61 -7.25 -11.45
N PHE A 126 9.31 -8.36 -11.68
CA PHE A 126 9.77 -9.26 -10.62
C PHE A 126 10.79 -8.62 -9.69
N ARG A 127 11.76 -7.87 -10.22
CA ARG A 127 12.85 -7.27 -9.44
C ARG A 127 13.14 -5.87 -9.96
N LEU A 128 13.18 -4.89 -9.06
CA LEU A 128 13.50 -3.50 -9.36
C LEU A 128 14.67 -3.06 -8.47
N THR A 129 15.62 -2.32 -9.02
CA THR A 129 16.82 -1.88 -8.29
C THR A 129 16.65 -0.47 -7.75
N GLU A 130 16.16 0.47 -8.57
CA GLU A 130 16.16 1.88 -8.20
C GLU A 130 14.94 2.59 -8.81
N VAL A 131 14.35 3.52 -8.05
CA VAL A 131 13.31 4.43 -8.54
C VAL A 131 13.69 5.86 -8.23
N ALA A 132 13.95 6.67 -9.26
CA ALA A 132 14.45 8.04 -9.12
C ALA A 132 13.57 9.06 -9.83
N GLY A 133 13.27 10.17 -9.16
CA GLY A 133 12.61 11.34 -9.77
C GLY A 133 13.60 12.46 -10.05
N TYR A 134 13.39 13.17 -11.15
CA TYR A 134 14.22 14.31 -11.53
C TYR A 134 13.37 15.54 -11.84
N LYS A 135 13.80 16.69 -11.33
CA LYS A 135 13.25 18.01 -11.64
C LYS A 135 14.39 18.94 -12.06
N ASP A 136 14.29 19.55 -13.24
CA ASP A 136 15.30 20.46 -13.81
C ASP A 136 16.71 19.83 -13.82
N GLY A 137 16.78 18.53 -14.12
CA GLY A 137 18.02 17.74 -14.14
C GLY A 137 18.55 17.32 -12.76
N LYS A 138 17.91 17.73 -11.66
CA LYS A 138 18.32 17.37 -10.29
C LYS A 138 17.50 16.19 -9.76
N LYS A 139 18.18 15.21 -9.17
CA LYS A 139 17.54 14.08 -8.47
C LYS A 139 16.80 14.61 -7.23
N LEU A 140 15.56 14.18 -7.04
CA LEU A 140 14.73 14.55 -5.90
C LEU A 140 15.10 13.75 -4.64
N ASP A 141 14.76 14.29 -3.47
CA ASP A 141 14.78 13.50 -2.22
C ASP A 141 13.67 12.44 -2.26
N ARG A 142 14.02 11.24 -1.80
CA ARG A 142 13.17 10.04 -1.83
C ARG A 142 13.00 9.42 -0.44
N SER A 143 13.45 10.10 0.61
CA SER A 143 13.37 9.63 2.00
C SER A 143 11.94 9.24 2.44
N LYS A 144 10.94 9.95 1.89
CA LYS A 144 9.51 9.73 2.15
C LYS A 144 8.84 8.71 1.23
N TRP A 145 9.51 8.28 0.16
CA TRP A 145 8.91 7.40 -0.85
C TRP A 145 8.75 5.98 -0.30
N ARG A 146 7.65 5.33 -0.68
CA ARG A 146 7.31 3.95 -0.31
C ARG A 146 6.74 3.21 -1.49
N ALA A 147 6.97 1.90 -1.56
CA ALA A 147 6.43 1.08 -2.64
C ALA A 147 5.81 -0.24 -2.16
N SER A 148 4.95 -0.79 -3.02
CA SER A 148 4.41 -2.15 -2.93
C SER A 148 4.40 -2.78 -4.32
N ASN A 149 4.75 -4.06 -4.39
CA ASN A 149 4.79 -4.86 -5.62
C ASN A 149 3.78 -6.02 -5.63
N LEU A 150 2.85 -6.06 -4.66
CA LEU A 150 1.90 -7.17 -4.50
C LEU A 150 0.42 -6.77 -4.63
N PHE A 151 0.11 -5.47 -4.73
CA PHE A 151 -1.28 -5.04 -4.87
C PHE A 151 -1.82 -5.32 -6.28
N ARG A 152 -3.02 -5.91 -6.33
CA ARG A 152 -3.76 -6.11 -7.58
C ARG A 152 -4.12 -4.77 -8.22
N THR A 153 -4.14 -4.73 -9.55
CA THR A 153 -4.66 -3.56 -10.27
C THR A 153 -6.18 -3.60 -10.26
N TYR A 154 -6.83 -2.61 -9.65
CA TYR A 154 -8.27 -2.45 -9.78
C TYR A 154 -8.66 -2.31 -11.27
N GLY A 155 -9.73 -2.97 -11.69
CA GLY A 155 -10.18 -2.99 -13.08
C GLY A 155 -9.57 -4.10 -13.94
N ASN A 156 -8.58 -4.85 -13.42
CA ASN A 156 -7.88 -5.90 -14.18
C ASN A 156 -7.94 -7.25 -13.44
N ALA A 157 -7.78 -8.38 -14.17
CA ALA A 157 -7.69 -9.74 -13.63
C ALA A 157 -8.71 -10.06 -12.51
N GLY A 158 -9.98 -9.70 -12.76
CA GLY A 158 -11.08 -9.94 -11.82
C GLY A 158 -11.09 -9.05 -10.58
N CYS A 159 -10.22 -8.03 -10.47
CA CYS A 159 -10.21 -7.08 -9.36
C CYS A 159 -11.23 -5.95 -9.60
N ASN A 160 -12.51 -6.30 -9.67
CA ASN A 160 -13.61 -5.35 -9.76
C ASN A 160 -14.55 -5.54 -8.57
N ALA A 161 -14.94 -4.44 -7.93
CA ALA A 161 -15.87 -4.52 -6.81
C ALA A 161 -17.25 -4.97 -7.34
N VAL A 162 -17.80 -6.04 -6.78
CA VAL A 162 -19.11 -6.62 -7.13
C VAL A 162 -20.21 -6.25 -6.15
N ALA A 163 -19.84 -5.76 -4.96
CA ALA A 163 -20.75 -5.27 -3.93
C ALA A 163 -20.02 -4.27 -3.02
N ALA A 164 -20.78 -3.36 -2.41
CA ALA A 164 -20.28 -2.39 -1.46
C ALA A 164 -21.28 -2.18 -0.32
N TRP A 165 -20.75 -1.98 0.89
CA TRP A 165 -21.49 -1.64 2.09
C TRP A 165 -20.93 -0.35 2.69
N LYS A 166 -21.82 0.41 3.33
CA LYS A 166 -21.46 1.68 3.97
C LYS A 166 -22.14 1.79 5.33
N GLY A 167 -21.35 2.11 6.35
CA GLY A 167 -21.82 2.59 7.66
C GLY A 167 -21.45 4.06 7.85
N LYS A 168 -22.30 4.83 8.54
CA LYS A 168 -22.03 6.23 8.91
C LYS A 168 -22.07 6.39 10.42
N PHE A 169 -21.09 7.06 10.99
CA PHE A 169 -21.01 7.31 12.43
C PHE A 169 -20.08 8.50 12.71
N ARG A 170 -20.03 8.88 13.98
CA ARG A 170 -19.11 9.89 14.54
C ARG A 170 -18.49 9.30 15.80
N ILE A 171 -17.25 9.69 16.08
CA ILE A 171 -16.55 9.33 17.33
C ILE A 171 -16.48 10.58 18.18
N ASP A 172 -17.19 10.59 19.31
CA ASP A 172 -17.19 11.76 20.22
C ASP A 172 -15.98 11.76 21.15
N GLU A 173 -15.52 10.57 21.56
CA GLU A 173 -14.29 10.40 22.32
C GLU A 173 -13.64 9.05 22.03
N ALA A 174 -12.31 8.99 22.17
CA ALA A 174 -11.54 7.75 22.04
C ALA A 174 -10.40 7.71 23.05
N ALA A 175 -10.08 6.51 23.54
CA ALA A 175 -8.89 6.31 24.37
C ALA A 175 -7.61 6.59 23.55
N VAL A 176 -6.55 7.05 24.22
CA VAL A 176 -5.24 7.20 23.56
C VAL A 176 -4.78 5.83 23.10
N GLY A 177 -4.46 5.67 21.81
CA GLY A 177 -4.07 4.39 21.21
C GLY A 177 -5.24 3.55 20.68
N ALA A 178 -6.48 4.03 20.82
CA ALA A 178 -7.65 3.37 20.25
C ALA A 178 -7.54 3.23 18.72
N TYR A 179 -8.18 2.21 18.20
CA TYR A 179 -8.30 1.95 16.77
C TYR A 179 -9.69 1.40 16.44
N LEU A 180 -10.14 1.67 15.22
CA LEU A 180 -11.33 1.05 14.66
C LEU A 180 -10.98 -0.32 14.10
N CYS A 181 -11.86 -1.29 14.31
CA CYS A 181 -11.83 -2.60 13.70
C CYS A 181 -13.02 -2.70 12.73
N VAL A 182 -12.74 -2.78 11.43
CA VAL A 182 -13.77 -3.09 10.42
C VAL A 182 -13.71 -4.58 10.13
N ALA A 183 -14.54 -5.35 10.83
CA ALA A 183 -14.67 -6.79 10.65
C ALA A 183 -15.55 -7.07 9.43
N VAL A 184 -15.04 -7.80 8.46
CA VAL A 184 -15.72 -8.17 7.21
C VAL A 184 -16.08 -9.66 7.31
N ASN A 185 -17.18 -9.94 8.00
CA ASN A 185 -17.61 -11.31 8.25
C ASN A 185 -18.23 -11.94 6.99
N GLY A 186 -17.92 -13.20 6.74
CA GLY A 186 -18.43 -13.98 5.60
C GLY A 186 -17.34 -14.39 4.61
N TYR A 187 -17.73 -15.16 3.60
CA TYR A 187 -16.85 -15.60 2.53
C TYR A 187 -16.71 -14.51 1.47
N HIS A 188 -15.50 -14.04 1.23
CA HIS A 188 -15.19 -13.02 0.23
C HIS A 188 -14.10 -13.46 -0.77
N GLY A 189 -13.56 -14.67 -0.65
CA GLY A 189 -12.41 -15.11 -1.44
C GLY A 189 -11.09 -14.54 -0.91
N GLN A 190 -9.96 -15.05 -1.41
CA GLN A 190 -8.64 -14.57 -0.98
C GLN A 190 -8.34 -13.19 -1.58
N GLU A 191 -7.89 -12.25 -0.76
CA GLU A 191 -7.73 -10.82 -1.11
C GLU A 191 -9.00 -10.22 -1.76
N GLY A 192 -10.17 -10.78 -1.47
CA GLY A 192 -11.43 -10.48 -2.15
C GLY A 192 -12.35 -9.54 -1.38
N ALA A 193 -11.90 -8.99 -0.26
CA ALA A 193 -12.56 -7.90 0.46
C ALA A 193 -11.57 -6.76 0.72
N TRP A 194 -12.10 -5.55 0.87
CA TRP A 194 -11.32 -4.37 1.26
C TRP A 194 -12.17 -3.45 2.13
N ALA A 195 -11.56 -2.79 3.12
CA ALA A 195 -12.22 -1.78 3.91
C ALA A 195 -11.40 -0.49 3.97
N ALA A 196 -12.09 0.64 4.10
CA ALA A 196 -11.50 1.96 4.31
C ALA A 196 -12.50 2.92 4.93
N LEU A 197 -12.00 4.09 5.34
CA LEU A 197 -12.82 5.19 5.82
C LEU A 197 -12.86 6.33 4.81
N LYS A 198 -13.92 7.12 4.90
CA LYS A 198 -14.01 8.47 4.35
C LYS A 198 -14.36 9.42 5.49
N ILE A 199 -13.46 10.35 5.79
CA ILE A 199 -13.56 11.25 6.95
C ILE A 199 -13.64 12.67 6.42
N ASP A 200 -14.77 13.36 6.65
CA ASP A 200 -15.07 14.68 6.07
C ASP A 200 -14.72 14.77 4.57
N GLY A 201 -15.07 13.73 3.81
CA GLY A 201 -14.79 13.67 2.37
C GLY A 201 -13.43 13.10 1.97
N ARG A 202 -12.46 12.98 2.89
CA ARG A 202 -11.11 12.46 2.63
C ARG A 202 -11.05 10.94 2.77
N TYR A 203 -10.49 10.26 1.77
CA TYR A 203 -10.25 8.81 1.82
C TYR A 203 -9.08 8.45 2.73
N VAL A 204 -9.28 7.45 3.60
CA VAL A 204 -8.28 6.93 4.53
C VAL A 204 -8.24 5.41 4.41
N GLY A 205 -7.11 4.90 3.92
CA GLY A 205 -6.85 3.46 3.83
C GLY A 205 -6.50 2.84 5.17
N CYS A 206 -6.58 1.52 5.26
CA CYS A 206 -6.23 0.79 6.46
C CYS A 206 -4.74 0.44 6.48
N PRO A 207 -3.96 0.88 7.49
CA PRO A 207 -2.54 0.54 7.59
C PRO A 207 -2.29 -0.92 7.98
N ASP A 208 -3.28 -1.61 8.55
CA ASP A 208 -3.14 -3.00 9.01
C ASP A 208 -4.46 -3.78 8.86
N ARG A 209 -4.35 -5.11 8.82
CA ARG A 209 -5.49 -6.04 8.82
C ARG A 209 -5.08 -7.45 9.30
N ALA A 210 -6.07 -8.22 9.75
CA ALA A 210 -5.95 -9.65 10.03
C ALA A 210 -6.84 -10.49 9.10
N PRO A 211 -6.31 -11.58 8.50
CA PRO A 211 -4.87 -11.81 8.31
C PRO A 211 -4.24 -10.68 7.48
N SER A 212 -2.93 -10.50 7.60
CA SER A 212 -2.19 -9.44 6.90
C SER A 212 -2.29 -9.59 5.37
N PHE A 213 -2.17 -8.47 4.65
CA PHE A 213 -2.05 -8.47 3.17
C PHE A 213 -0.95 -9.41 2.72
N THR A 214 -1.07 -9.94 1.50
CA THR A 214 0.06 -10.57 0.83
C THR A 214 1.25 -9.63 0.91
N ALA A 215 2.35 -10.13 1.47
CA ALA A 215 3.58 -9.39 1.70
C ALA A 215 4.77 -10.21 1.20
N ASN A 216 5.96 -9.58 1.18
CA ASN A 216 7.24 -10.26 1.04
C ASN A 216 7.86 -10.46 2.45
N PRO A 217 7.40 -11.43 3.27
CA PRO A 217 7.90 -11.60 4.62
C PRO A 217 9.29 -12.22 4.65
N TRP A 218 10.04 -11.94 5.72
CA TRP A 218 11.40 -12.44 5.96
C TRP A 218 11.48 -13.98 5.97
N GLU A 219 10.64 -14.65 6.77
CA GLU A 219 10.70 -16.11 6.93
C GLU A 219 9.65 -16.86 6.11
N TYR A 220 8.39 -16.67 6.46
CA TYR A 220 7.28 -17.49 5.98
C TYR A 220 6.12 -16.63 5.54
N ARG A 221 5.43 -17.09 4.48
CA ARG A 221 4.31 -16.38 3.85
C ARG A 221 3.22 -16.02 4.85
N THR A 222 2.47 -14.96 4.54
CA THR A 222 1.26 -14.63 5.27
C THR A 222 0.24 -15.77 5.19
N ALA A 223 -0.53 -15.96 6.26
CA ALA A 223 -1.59 -16.96 6.26
C ALA A 223 -2.71 -16.51 5.31
N ASN A 224 -3.06 -17.37 4.36
CA ASN A 224 -4.19 -17.12 3.47
C ASN A 224 -5.50 -17.39 4.22
N SER A 225 -6.49 -16.52 4.04
CA SER A 225 -7.86 -16.76 4.42
C SER A 225 -8.78 -16.27 3.31
N ASP A 226 -9.89 -16.93 3.10
CA ASP A 226 -10.95 -16.58 2.14
C ASP A 226 -12.16 -15.92 2.83
N ARG A 227 -12.05 -15.64 4.13
CA ARG A 227 -13.14 -15.14 4.97
C ARG A 227 -12.66 -14.31 6.16
N ASN A 228 -13.60 -13.56 6.74
CA ASN A 228 -13.51 -12.94 8.07
C ASN A 228 -12.29 -12.03 8.25
N TYR A 229 -11.98 -11.19 7.26
CA TYR A 229 -10.93 -10.17 7.41
C TYR A 229 -11.33 -9.13 8.45
N THR A 230 -10.36 -8.60 9.20
CA THR A 230 -10.58 -7.42 10.06
C THR A 230 -9.54 -6.37 9.73
N TYR A 231 -9.98 -5.18 9.35
CA TYR A 231 -9.11 -4.04 9.05
C TYR A 231 -8.98 -3.13 10.26
N TYR A 232 -7.77 -2.66 10.53
CA TYR A 232 -7.46 -1.83 11.68
C TYR A 232 -7.07 -0.41 11.23
N ILE A 233 -7.74 0.60 11.79
CA ILE A 233 -7.47 2.00 11.52
C ILE A 233 -7.23 2.72 12.85
N PRO A 234 -6.01 3.23 13.12
CA PRO A 234 -5.75 4.04 14.31
C PRO A 234 -6.70 5.23 14.39
N VAL A 235 -7.29 5.49 15.56
CA VAL A 235 -8.10 6.68 15.79
C VAL A 235 -7.18 7.81 16.20
N THR A 236 -7.10 8.83 15.35
CA THR A 236 -6.32 10.03 15.61
C THR A 236 -7.22 11.16 16.12
N SER A 237 -6.63 12.14 16.81
CA SER A 237 -7.38 13.27 17.38
C SER A 237 -8.14 14.08 16.33
N ASP A 238 -7.63 14.14 15.10
CA ASP A 238 -8.28 14.81 13.98
C ASP A 238 -9.48 14.03 13.43
N MET A 239 -9.78 12.82 13.89
CA MET A 239 -11.02 12.08 13.54
C MET A 239 -12.18 12.40 14.49
N ILE A 240 -11.89 12.91 15.68
CA ILE A 240 -12.88 13.13 16.74
C ILE A 240 -13.86 14.21 16.30
N GLY A 241 -15.15 13.90 16.41
CA GLY A 241 -16.23 14.79 16.05
C GLY A 241 -16.48 14.96 14.55
N LYS A 242 -15.78 14.22 13.68
CA LYS A 242 -15.96 14.29 12.22
C LYS A 242 -17.01 13.30 11.73
N ASP A 243 -17.53 13.57 10.54
CA ASP A 243 -18.39 12.62 9.85
C ASP A 243 -17.53 11.51 9.24
N ILE A 244 -17.75 10.28 9.68
CA ILE A 244 -17.00 9.10 9.22
C ILE A 244 -17.95 8.18 8.47
N GLU A 245 -17.56 7.83 7.25
CA GLU A 245 -18.15 6.73 6.50
C GLU A 245 -17.17 5.55 6.47
N ALA A 246 -17.56 4.40 7.02
CA ALA A 246 -16.83 3.15 6.81
C ALA A 246 -17.37 2.46 5.57
N TRP A 247 -16.46 2.10 4.66
CA TRP A 247 -16.78 1.43 3.41
C TRP A 247 -16.15 0.05 3.39
N THR A 248 -16.92 -0.95 2.99
CA THR A 248 -16.44 -2.29 2.69
C THR A 248 -16.77 -2.61 1.24
N LEU A 249 -15.76 -3.06 0.49
CA LEU A 249 -15.89 -3.52 -0.89
C LEU A 249 -15.65 -5.02 -0.93
N SER A 250 -16.42 -5.72 -1.76
CA SER A 250 -16.16 -7.11 -2.11
C SER A 250 -15.88 -7.25 -3.59
N PHE A 251 -14.99 -8.17 -3.93
CA PHE A 251 -14.56 -8.47 -5.29
C PHE A 251 -15.08 -9.82 -5.79
N GLU A 252 -15.56 -10.71 -4.90
CA GLU A 252 -16.09 -12.02 -5.27
C GLU A 252 -17.38 -12.37 -4.49
N GLY A 253 -17.37 -12.24 -3.16
CA GLY A 253 -18.51 -12.62 -2.30
C GLY A 253 -19.57 -11.52 -2.11
N LYS A 254 -20.86 -11.82 -2.24
CA LYS A 254 -21.94 -10.81 -2.12
C LYS A 254 -22.68 -10.81 -0.79
N GLU A 255 -22.40 -11.75 0.09
CA GLU A 255 -23.12 -11.96 1.35
C GLU A 255 -22.24 -11.64 2.56
N LEU A 256 -21.64 -10.44 2.56
CA LEU A 256 -20.80 -9.99 3.67
C LEU A 256 -21.64 -9.28 4.74
N LYS A 257 -21.20 -9.42 6.00
CA LYS A 257 -21.78 -8.77 7.17
C LYS A 257 -20.72 -7.90 7.85
N PRO A 258 -20.38 -6.74 7.26
CA PRO A 258 -19.38 -5.88 7.82
C PRO A 258 -19.87 -5.20 9.10
N GLU A 259 -18.99 -5.12 10.08
CA GLU A 259 -19.21 -4.49 11.38
C GLU A 259 -18.05 -3.55 11.70
N VAL A 260 -18.34 -2.47 12.43
CA VAL A 260 -17.33 -1.52 12.87
C VAL A 260 -17.32 -1.47 14.39
N TRP A 261 -16.16 -1.70 14.97
CA TRP A 261 -15.94 -1.68 16.42
C TRP A 261 -14.88 -0.63 16.76
N LEU A 262 -15.02 0.03 17.91
CA LEU A 262 -14.01 0.93 18.46
C LEU A 262 -13.34 0.25 19.65
N THR A 263 -12.01 0.16 19.65
CA THR A 263 -11.28 -0.40 20.79
C THR A 263 -11.06 0.62 21.90
N ALA A 264 -10.92 0.12 23.13
CA ALA A 264 -10.50 0.90 24.29
C ALA A 264 -9.09 0.47 24.75
N TYR A 265 -8.12 0.43 23.82
CA TYR A 265 -6.75 -0.05 24.06
C TYR A 265 -5.70 1.07 23.99
N PRO A 266 -4.70 1.11 24.91
CA PRO A 266 -4.66 0.37 26.17
C PRO A 266 -5.78 0.80 27.13
N ILE A 267 -6.02 -0.05 28.14
CA ILE A 267 -7.05 0.12 29.17
C ILE A 267 -7.02 1.56 29.71
N PRO A 268 -8.13 2.32 29.65
CA PRO A 268 -8.12 3.73 30.00
C PRO A 268 -8.08 3.93 31.52
N PHE A 269 -6.89 3.92 32.13
CA PHE A 269 -6.70 4.45 33.49
C PHE A 269 -6.61 5.99 33.50
N LYS A 270 -7.51 6.69 32.80
CA LYS A 270 -7.69 8.14 33.01
C LYS A 270 -8.89 8.35 33.92
N LYS A 271 -8.60 8.68 35.18
CA LYS A 271 -9.60 9.12 36.16
C LYS A 271 -10.33 10.34 35.59
N LYS A 272 -11.61 10.21 35.25
CA LYS A 272 -12.47 11.33 34.84
C LYS A 272 -13.28 11.77 36.04
N SER A 273 -13.24 13.06 36.37
CA SER A 273 -14.14 13.64 37.38
C SER A 273 -15.47 13.97 36.71
N LEU A 274 -16.55 13.36 37.17
CA LEU A 274 -17.91 13.74 36.78
C LEU A 274 -18.27 15.05 37.51
N VAL A 275 -18.50 16.12 36.76
CA VAL A 275 -19.09 17.36 37.29
C VAL A 275 -20.58 17.29 37.00
N LEU A 276 -21.39 17.07 38.04
CA LEU A 276 -22.83 17.23 37.98
C LEU A 276 -23.13 18.73 38.11
N GLY A 277 -23.71 19.31 37.07
CA GLY A 277 -24.24 20.68 37.04
C GLY A 277 -25.75 20.69 37.09
#